data_AF-A0AAN8ZZ26-F1
#
_entry.id   AF-A0AAN8ZZ26-F1
#
_cell.length_a   1.000
_cell.length_b   1.000
_cell.length_c   1.000
_cell.angle_alpha   90.00
_cell.angle_beta   90.00
_cell.angle_gamma   90.00
#
_symmetry.space_group_name_H-M   'P 1'
#
loop_
_entity.id
_entity.type
_entity.pdbx_description
1 polymer ?
#
loop_
_entity_poly.entity_id
_entity_poly.type
_entity_poly.pdbx_seq_one_letter_code
_entity_poly.pdbx_strand_id
1 'polypeptide(L)'
;MDANMRITRLSRIMIMMWMFTVSALPLTAANVLQNEDELPQRTMHCEQYNSTLCSKDAHQNSVCPGTETEACPKWDDPDKENHCFVVWTENEGKVEVTFKGCWLSGHNCRDECLSRQTVSSLKGEKNHIFCCCSGNYCNRNFSWDPAPEVPDPPSTTP
;
A
#
# COMPACT_ATOMS: atom_id res chain seq x y z
N MET A 1 -44.14 -63.75 -31.10
CA MET A 1 -45.46 -63.28 -31.55
C MET A 1 -45.62 -61.88 -31.03
N ASP A 2 -45.21 -60.92 -31.87
CA ASP A 2 -45.41 -59.49 -31.65
C ASP A 2 -46.90 -59.14 -31.66
N ALA A 3 -47.35 -58.37 -30.67
CA ALA A 3 -48.62 -57.65 -30.72
C ALA A 3 -48.35 -56.18 -30.39
N ASN A 4 -48.51 -55.38 -31.44
CA ASN A 4 -48.35 -53.94 -31.51
C ASN A 4 -49.27 -53.15 -30.54
N MET A 5 -48.67 -52.13 -29.92
CA MET A 5 -49.04 -50.72 -30.07
C MET A 5 -50.53 -50.33 -29.87
N ARG A 6 -50.81 -49.58 -28.79
CA ARG A 6 -51.51 -48.26 -28.73
C ARG A 6 -52.13 -48.04 -27.34
N ILE A 7 -51.38 -47.47 -26.41
CA ILE A 7 -51.97 -46.71 -25.29
C ILE A 7 -51.47 -45.27 -25.38
N THR A 8 -52.37 -44.49 -25.94
CA THR A 8 -52.32 -43.08 -26.29
C THR A 8 -52.34 -42.19 -25.03
N ARG A 9 -51.37 -41.27 -24.95
CA ARG A 9 -51.57 -39.86 -24.57
C ARG A 9 -52.19 -39.49 -23.21
N LEU A 10 -51.95 -40.24 -22.13
CA LEU A 10 -52.28 -39.78 -20.78
C LEU A 10 -51.10 -39.67 -19.79
N SER A 11 -49.88 -39.93 -20.25
CA SER A 11 -48.70 -39.99 -19.37
C SER A 11 -47.70 -38.82 -19.51
N ARG A 12 -48.11 -37.71 -20.14
CA ARG A 12 -47.25 -36.51 -20.28
C ARG A 12 -47.72 -35.28 -19.51
N ILE A 13 -48.96 -35.26 -19.03
CA ILE A 13 -49.52 -34.11 -18.29
C ILE A 13 -49.31 -34.26 -16.77
N MET A 14 -49.26 -35.48 -16.23
CA MET A 14 -48.97 -35.70 -14.81
C MET A 14 -47.50 -35.49 -14.41
N ILE A 15 -46.56 -35.41 -15.35
CA ILE A 15 -45.13 -35.20 -15.04
C ILE A 15 -44.79 -33.70 -14.90
N MET A 16 -45.62 -32.78 -15.42
CA MET A 16 -45.40 -31.33 -15.31
C MET A 16 -46.03 -30.67 -14.07
N MET A 17 -46.69 -31.43 -13.19
CA MET A 17 -47.23 -30.91 -11.92
C MET A 17 -46.32 -31.18 -10.71
N TRP A 18 -45.07 -31.60 -10.94
CA TRP A 18 -44.02 -31.75 -9.91
C TRP A 18 -42.90 -30.69 -10.03
N MET A 19 -43.18 -29.55 -10.66
CA MET A 19 -42.27 -28.40 -10.77
C MET A 19 -42.91 -27.09 -10.26
N PHE A 20 -43.85 -27.20 -9.31
CA PHE A 20 -44.44 -26.04 -8.63
C PHE A 20 -44.26 -26.12 -7.11
N THR A 21 -43.02 -26.25 -6.65
CA THR A 21 -42.61 -25.73 -5.34
C THR A 21 -41.88 -24.41 -5.58
N VAL A 22 -42.65 -23.35 -5.83
CA VAL A 22 -42.16 -21.98 -5.77
C VAL A 22 -41.96 -21.66 -4.29
N SER A 23 -40.76 -21.93 -3.77
CA SER A 23 -40.35 -21.40 -2.47
C SER A 23 -40.04 -19.92 -2.67
N ALA A 24 -41.04 -19.07 -2.44
CA ALA A 24 -40.85 -17.65 -2.22
C ALA A 24 -40.09 -17.47 -0.89
N LEU A 25 -38.80 -17.15 -0.96
CA LEU A 25 -38.07 -16.62 0.19
C LEU A 25 -38.17 -15.09 0.16
N PRO A 26 -38.45 -14.45 1.31
CA PRO A 26 -38.67 -13.01 1.39
C PRO A 26 -37.39 -12.24 1.08
N LEU A 27 -37.50 -11.29 0.14
CA LEU A 27 -36.59 -10.17 -0.04
C LEU A 27 -36.68 -9.25 1.17
N THR A 28 -35.76 -9.34 2.12
CA THR A 28 -35.29 -8.18 2.91
C THR A 28 -33.98 -8.49 3.64
N ALA A 29 -33.05 -7.54 3.49
CA ALA A 29 -31.84 -7.30 4.28
C ALA A 29 -30.78 -8.43 4.26
N ALA A 30 -29.55 -8.22 3.81
CA ALA A 30 -28.79 -6.99 3.72
C ALA A 30 -27.98 -6.99 2.43
N ASN A 31 -27.82 -5.81 1.82
CA ASN A 31 -26.53 -5.50 1.23
C ASN A 31 -25.51 -5.63 2.36
N VAL A 32 -24.95 -6.83 2.56
CA VAL A 32 -23.63 -6.92 3.16
C VAL A 32 -22.75 -6.32 2.08
N LEU A 33 -22.53 -5.01 2.19
CA LEU A 33 -21.31 -4.40 1.70
C LEU A 33 -20.24 -5.33 2.30
N GLN A 34 -19.64 -6.19 1.47
CA GLN A 34 -18.39 -6.81 1.84
C GLN A 34 -17.44 -5.61 1.91
N ASN A 35 -17.38 -4.98 3.09
CA ASN A 35 -16.13 -4.46 3.57
C ASN A 35 -15.23 -5.70 3.57
N GLU A 36 -14.55 -5.93 2.45
CA GLU A 36 -13.24 -6.56 2.50
C GLU A 36 -12.45 -5.65 3.42
N ASP A 37 -12.51 -6.01 4.71
CA ASP A 37 -11.56 -5.61 5.73
C ASP A 37 -10.19 -5.59 5.04
N GLU A 38 -9.60 -4.40 4.90
CA GLU A 38 -8.28 -4.21 4.32
C GLU A 38 -7.34 -5.17 5.02
N LEU A 39 -7.04 -6.31 4.38
CA LEU A 39 -5.96 -7.15 4.84
C LEU A 39 -4.73 -6.23 4.86
N PRO A 40 -4.03 -6.07 6.01
CA PRO A 40 -2.92 -5.12 6.10
C PRO A 40 -1.96 -5.37 4.95
N GLN A 41 -1.83 -4.40 4.04
CA GLN A 41 -1.04 -4.58 2.83
C GLN A 41 0.44 -4.67 3.21
N ARG A 42 0.92 -5.90 3.35
CA ARG A 42 2.33 -6.17 3.60
C ARG A 42 3.17 -5.59 2.46
N THR A 43 4.18 -4.81 2.82
CA THR A 43 5.15 -4.27 1.88
C THR A 43 6.08 -5.38 1.39
N MET A 44 6.06 -5.64 0.09
CA MET A 44 6.94 -6.63 -0.54
C MET A 44 7.90 -5.99 -1.54
N HIS A 45 7.59 -4.80 -2.05
CA HIS A 45 8.39 -4.10 -3.04
C HIS A 45 8.42 -2.60 -2.74
N CYS A 46 9.58 -1.98 -2.92
CA CYS A 46 9.78 -0.54 -2.79
C CYS A 46 10.50 0.00 -4.02
N GLU A 47 10.33 1.29 -4.29
CA GLU A 47 11.23 1.99 -5.21
C GLU A 47 12.60 2.14 -4.54
N GLN A 48 13.66 1.77 -5.24
CA GLN A 48 15.02 2.03 -4.78
C GLN A 48 15.61 3.24 -5.49
N TYR A 49 16.43 3.97 -4.73
CA TYR A 49 17.21 5.08 -5.26
C TYR A 49 18.45 5.25 -4.40
N ASN A 50 19.59 5.44 -5.05
CA ASN A 50 20.84 5.73 -4.38
C ASN A 50 21.60 6.82 -5.15
N SER A 51 21.57 8.04 -4.60
CA SER A 51 22.23 9.22 -5.18
C SER A 51 23.75 9.04 -5.37
N THR A 52 24.40 8.20 -4.56
CA THR A 52 25.85 7.96 -4.68
C THR A 52 26.23 7.17 -5.93
N LEU A 53 25.26 6.47 -6.52
CA LEU A 53 25.42 5.75 -7.79
C LEU A 53 25.12 6.63 -9.02
N CYS A 54 24.56 7.83 -8.82
CA CYS A 54 24.35 8.77 -9.90
C CYS A 54 25.68 9.45 -10.25
N SER A 55 26.13 9.29 -11.50
CA SER A 55 27.28 10.05 -12.01
C SER A 55 26.92 11.53 -12.09
N LYS A 56 27.82 12.41 -11.63
CA LYS A 56 27.63 13.87 -11.74
C LYS A 56 27.64 14.36 -13.20
N ASP A 57 28.18 13.55 -14.11
CA ASP A 57 28.27 13.79 -15.55
C ASP A 57 27.07 13.25 -16.34
N ALA A 58 26.07 12.72 -15.64
CA ALA A 58 24.79 12.32 -16.18
C ALA A 58 24.07 13.57 -16.74
N HIS A 59 24.19 13.82 -18.05
CA HIS A 59 23.41 14.83 -18.75
C HIS A 59 21.92 14.70 -18.36
N GLN A 60 21.19 15.83 -18.37
CA GLN A 60 19.79 16.02 -17.96
C GLN A 60 18.76 14.91 -18.33
N ASN A 61 19.11 13.99 -19.26
CA ASN A 61 18.28 12.91 -19.76
C ASN A 61 18.79 11.48 -19.46
N SER A 62 19.91 11.29 -18.75
CA SER A 62 20.32 9.94 -18.34
C SER A 62 19.61 9.55 -17.05
N VAL A 63 18.79 8.50 -17.15
CA VAL A 63 18.17 7.82 -16.02
C VAL A 63 19.27 7.41 -15.05
N CYS A 64 19.20 7.89 -13.80
CA CYS A 64 20.09 7.42 -12.75
C CYS A 64 19.95 5.90 -12.63
N PRO A 65 21.04 5.13 -12.78
CA PRO A 65 20.98 3.66 -12.74
C PRO A 65 20.53 3.12 -11.37
N GLY A 66 20.48 3.97 -10.34
CA GLY A 66 19.95 3.63 -9.02
C GLY A 66 18.44 3.52 -8.93
N THR A 67 17.68 3.75 -10.01
CA THR A 67 16.20 3.64 -10.01
C THR A 67 15.79 2.23 -10.39
N GLU A 68 15.88 1.29 -9.46
CA GLU A 68 15.48 -0.11 -9.67
C GLU A 68 14.32 -0.48 -8.74
N THR A 69 13.49 -1.40 -9.20
CA THR A 69 12.45 -2.03 -8.39
C THR A 69 13.01 -3.34 -7.84
N GLU A 70 13.14 -3.45 -6.52
CA GLU A 70 13.60 -4.68 -5.87
C GLU A 70 12.58 -5.14 -4.82
N ALA A 71 12.48 -6.46 -4.67
CA ALA A 71 11.69 -7.09 -3.61
C ALA A 71 12.40 -6.91 -2.26
N CYS A 72 11.66 -6.50 -1.23
CA CYS A 72 12.22 -6.35 0.10
C CYS A 72 12.68 -7.71 0.66
N PRO A 73 13.76 -7.71 1.47
CA PRO A 73 14.24 -8.94 2.10
C PRO A 73 13.11 -9.63 2.86
N LYS A 74 13.08 -10.96 2.76
CA LYS A 74 12.18 -11.79 3.57
C LYS A 74 12.84 -12.00 4.93
N TRP A 75 12.04 -11.85 5.98
CA TRP A 75 12.48 -12.09 7.35
C TRP A 75 11.76 -13.32 7.89
N ASP A 76 12.48 -14.13 8.68
CA ASP A 76 11.92 -15.33 9.31
C ASP A 76 11.05 -15.00 10.54
N ASP A 77 11.20 -13.78 11.07
CA ASP A 77 10.50 -13.27 12.23
C ASP A 77 9.14 -12.65 11.80
N PRO A 78 8.00 -13.21 12.25
CA PRO A 78 6.68 -12.71 11.87
C PRO A 78 6.36 -11.33 12.45
N ASP A 79 7.04 -10.92 13.53
CA ASP A 79 6.83 -9.62 14.17
C ASP A 79 7.61 -8.49 13.46
N LYS A 80 8.40 -8.85 12.44
CA LYS A 80 9.16 -7.90 11.62
C LYS A 80 8.46 -7.65 10.30
N GLU A 81 7.90 -6.45 10.17
CA GLU A 81 7.26 -6.01 8.95
C GLU A 81 8.19 -5.13 8.10
N ASN A 82 8.05 -5.29 6.78
CA ASN A 82 8.74 -4.45 5.82
C ASN A 82 7.93 -3.17 5.60
N HIS A 83 8.66 -2.08 5.42
CA HIS A 83 8.16 -0.77 5.01
C HIS A 83 9.04 -0.26 3.86
N CYS A 84 8.60 0.81 3.20
CA CYS A 84 9.47 1.60 2.34
C CYS A 84 9.90 2.88 3.04
N PHE A 85 11.00 3.48 2.58
CA PHE A 85 11.44 4.79 3.05
C PHE A 85 11.87 5.72 1.92
N VAL A 86 11.92 7.01 2.24
CA VAL A 86 12.55 8.07 1.43
C VAL A 86 13.39 8.97 2.33
N VAL A 87 14.59 9.32 1.88
CA VAL A 87 15.42 10.39 2.43
C VAL A 87 15.67 11.42 1.32
N TRP A 88 15.41 12.69 1.61
CA TRP A 88 15.66 13.79 0.68
C TRP A 88 16.07 15.06 1.41
N THR A 89 16.60 16.01 0.66
CA THR A 89 16.80 17.38 1.14
C THR A 89 15.87 18.31 0.38
N GLU A 90 15.44 19.38 1.03
CA GLU A 90 14.63 20.43 0.41
C GLU A 90 15.22 21.79 0.76
N ASN A 91 15.71 22.48 -0.26
CA ASN A 91 16.30 23.82 -0.12
C ASN A 91 15.63 24.75 -1.12
N GLU A 92 14.92 25.77 -0.63
CA GLU A 92 14.27 26.81 -1.46
C GLU A 92 13.37 26.23 -2.58
N GLY A 93 12.65 25.15 -2.29
CA GLY A 93 11.77 24.45 -3.25
C GLY A 93 12.49 23.49 -4.19
N LYS A 94 13.82 23.36 -4.09
CA LYS A 94 14.59 22.31 -4.77
C LYS A 94 14.60 21.05 -3.93
N VAL A 95 13.90 20.03 -4.40
CA VAL A 95 13.87 18.70 -3.79
C VAL A 95 14.95 17.82 -4.42
N GLU A 96 15.85 17.31 -3.59
CA GLU A 96 16.89 16.35 -4.00
C GLU A 96 16.77 15.07 -3.19
N VAL A 97 16.32 13.99 -3.83
CA VAL A 97 16.26 12.67 -3.20
C VAL A 97 17.69 12.16 -2.99
N THR A 98 17.99 11.69 -1.78
CA THR A 98 19.28 11.09 -1.44
C THR A 98 19.19 9.57 -1.52
N PHE A 99 18.15 8.97 -0.92
CA PHE A 99 17.94 7.52 -0.86
C PHE A 99 16.46 7.13 -0.86
N LYS A 100 16.16 5.96 -1.45
CA LYS A 100 14.88 5.24 -1.31
C LYS A 100 15.16 3.75 -1.18
N GLY A 101 14.29 3.02 -0.48
CA GLY A 101 14.38 1.56 -0.43
C GLY A 101 13.49 0.91 0.61
N CYS A 102 13.82 -0.33 0.95
CA CYS A 102 13.15 -1.11 2.00
C CYS A 102 13.67 -0.72 3.38
N TRP A 103 12.75 -0.65 4.34
CA TRP A 103 12.99 -0.29 5.72
C TRP A 103 12.43 -1.37 6.63
N LEU A 104 13.25 -1.87 7.53
CA LEU A 104 12.83 -2.79 8.58
C LEU A 104 12.74 -1.97 9.87
N SER A 105 11.52 -1.71 10.35
CA SER A 105 11.33 -0.92 11.57
C SER A 105 10.47 -1.63 12.59
N GLY A 106 10.75 -1.35 13.86
CA GLY A 106 9.81 -1.55 14.97
C GLY A 106 9.03 -0.28 15.34
N HIS A 107 9.04 0.75 14.48
CA HIS A 107 8.31 2.01 14.67
C HIS A 107 7.11 2.11 13.71
N ASN A 108 6.12 2.92 14.08
CA ASN A 108 4.88 3.12 13.32
C ASN A 108 5.15 3.91 12.02
N CYS A 109 5.35 3.20 10.91
CA CYS A 109 5.22 3.77 9.57
C CYS A 109 3.74 3.99 9.23
N ARG A 110 3.46 4.93 8.32
CA ARG A 110 2.10 5.28 7.89
C ARG A 110 1.78 4.59 6.56
N ASP A 111 0.56 4.67 6.07
CA ASP A 111 0.27 4.14 4.72
C ASP A 111 0.91 5.01 3.62
N GLU A 112 1.05 6.31 3.88
CA GLU A 112 1.66 7.28 2.97
C GLU A 112 3.01 7.79 3.50
N CYS A 113 3.95 8.05 2.59
CA CYS A 113 5.25 8.61 2.95
C CYS A 113 5.15 10.14 3.19
N LEU A 114 4.67 10.50 4.38
CA LEU A 114 4.54 11.87 4.84
C LEU A 114 5.49 12.15 6.01
N SER A 115 6.42 13.09 5.84
CA SER A 115 7.26 13.54 6.94
C SER A 115 6.61 14.68 7.72
N ARG A 116 6.68 14.59 9.05
CA ARG A 116 6.21 15.64 10.00
C ARG A 116 7.37 16.31 10.74
N GLN A 117 8.60 16.14 10.26
CA GLN A 117 9.77 16.78 10.88
C GLN A 117 9.59 18.30 10.89
N THR A 118 9.94 18.94 12.01
CA THR A 118 9.85 20.40 12.13
C THR A 118 10.95 21.08 11.31
N VAL A 119 10.73 22.33 10.91
CA VAL A 119 11.75 23.13 10.21
C VAL A 119 13.01 23.29 11.07
N SER A 120 12.85 23.48 12.39
CA SER A 120 13.95 23.52 13.35
C SER A 120 14.81 22.25 13.36
N SER A 121 14.22 21.07 13.13
CA SER A 121 14.93 19.79 13.08
C SER A 121 15.86 19.69 11.87
N LEU A 122 15.62 20.50 10.83
CA LEU A 122 16.39 20.50 9.59
C LEU A 122 17.57 21.49 9.58
N LYS A 123 17.77 22.26 10.65
CA LYS A 123 18.83 23.26 10.74
C LYS A 123 20.19 22.62 11.06
N GLY A 124 21.27 23.22 10.55
CA GLY A 124 22.64 22.76 10.79
C GLY A 124 23.00 21.51 9.99
N GLU A 125 23.58 20.51 10.64
CA GLU A 125 24.05 19.27 9.99
C GLU A 125 22.92 18.30 9.61
N LYS A 126 21.66 18.58 10.00
CA LYS A 126 20.51 17.69 9.85
C LYS A 126 19.57 18.10 8.72
N ASN A 127 20.08 18.45 7.55
CA ASN A 127 19.29 18.92 6.42
C ASN A 127 18.49 17.84 5.65
N HIS A 128 18.28 16.65 6.25
CA HIS A 128 17.65 15.51 5.60
C HIS A 128 16.27 15.24 6.19
N ILE A 129 15.27 15.22 5.32
CA ILE A 129 13.90 14.85 5.61
C ILE A 129 13.76 13.34 5.39
N PHE A 130 13.01 12.68 6.27
CA PHE A 130 12.76 11.24 6.26
C PHE A 130 11.27 10.95 6.42
N CYS A 131 10.77 9.99 5.66
CA CYS A 131 9.48 9.32 5.88
C CYS A 131 9.62 7.81 5.65
N CYS A 132 8.74 7.05 6.29
CA CYS A 132 8.52 5.64 5.99
C CYS A 132 7.04 5.34 5.82
N CYS A 133 6.74 4.33 4.98
CA CYS A 133 5.39 3.97 4.65
C CYS A 133 5.18 2.46 4.46
N SER A 134 3.93 2.02 4.53
CA SER A 134 3.48 0.64 4.32
C SER A 134 2.78 0.51 2.97
N GLY A 135 2.92 -0.66 2.35
CA GLY A 135 2.33 -0.97 1.06
C GLY A 135 3.34 -0.93 -0.08
N ASN A 136 3.08 -1.73 -1.12
CA ASN A 136 4.00 -1.85 -2.25
C ASN A 136 4.18 -0.52 -2.96
N TYR A 137 5.45 -0.10 -3.13
CA TYR A 137 5.83 1.14 -3.81
C TYR A 137 5.25 2.43 -3.19
N CYS A 138 4.84 2.40 -1.92
CA CYS A 138 4.28 3.57 -1.23
C CYS A 138 5.26 4.77 -1.22
N ASN A 139 6.56 4.52 -1.40
CA ASN A 139 7.61 5.53 -1.40
C ASN A 139 7.86 6.20 -2.77
N ARG A 140 7.08 5.89 -3.81
CA ARG A 140 7.15 6.61 -5.10
C ARG A 140 6.81 8.08 -4.93
N ASN A 141 5.73 8.33 -4.20
CA ASN A 141 5.29 9.66 -3.82
C ASN A 141 5.69 9.91 -2.36
N PHE A 142 6.15 11.12 -2.08
CA PHE A 142 6.50 11.53 -0.73
C PHE A 142 6.24 13.02 -0.58
N SER A 143 6.00 13.46 0.65
CA SER A 143 5.74 14.86 0.95
C SER A 143 6.22 15.24 2.35
N TRP A 144 6.37 16.54 2.55
CA TRP A 144 6.72 17.13 3.83
C TRP A 144 5.62 18.11 4.26
N ASP A 145 5.01 17.82 5.41
CA ASP A 145 4.07 18.70 6.11
C ASP A 145 4.66 18.97 7.50
N PRO A 146 5.49 20.03 7.64
CA PRO A 146 6.22 20.28 8.87
C PRO A 146 5.26 20.50 10.03
N ALA A 147 5.47 19.73 11.11
CA ALA A 147 4.71 19.96 12.34
C ALA A 147 5.01 21.37 12.89
N PRO A 148 4.04 21.99 13.59
CA PRO A 148 4.26 23.25 14.28
C PRO A 148 5.48 23.18 15.20
N GLU A 149 6.30 24.23 15.21
CA GLU A 149 7.38 24.35 16.19
C GLU A 149 6.75 24.48 17.59
N VAL A 150 7.05 23.53 18.48
CA VAL A 150 6.77 23.70 19.90
C VAL A 150 7.88 24.57 20.46
N PRO A 151 7.56 25.72 21.10
CA PRO A 151 8.58 26.51 21.77
C PRO A 151 9.32 25.63 22.78
N ASP A 152 10.65 25.61 22.72
CA ASP A 152 11.43 24.91 23.73
C ASP A 152 11.02 25.44 25.12
N PRO A 153 10.80 24.56 26.12
CA PRO A 153 10.58 25.03 27.47
C PRO A 153 11.77 25.90 27.87
N PRO A 154 11.55 27.05 28.54
CA PRO A 154 12.64 27.93 28.94
C PRO A 154 13.64 27.09 29.74
N SER A 155 14.86 27.00 29.23
CA SER A 155 15.94 26.27 29.85
C SER A 155 16.30 26.98 31.15
N THR A 156 15.73 26.53 32.27
CA THR A 156 16.10 27.03 33.60
C THR A 156 17.52 26.55 33.91
N THR A 157 18.51 27.41 33.67
CA THR A 157 19.89 27.20 34.12
C THR A 157 19.92 27.30 35.66
N PRO A 158 20.48 26.31 36.38
CA PRO A 158 20.71 26.39 37.82
C PRO A 158 21.83 27.37 38.20
#